data_AF-A0AAN5LAI7-F1
#
_entry.id   AF-A0AAN5LAI7-F1
#
_cell.length_a   1.000
_cell.length_b   1.000
_cell.length_c   1.000
_cell.angle_alpha   90.00
_cell.angle_beta   90.00
_cell.angle_gamma   90.00
#
_symmetry.space_group_name_H-M   'P 1'
#
loop_
_entity.id
_entity.type
_entity.pdbx_description
1 polymer ?
#
loop_
_entity_poly.entity_id
_entity_poly.type
_entity_poly.pdbx_seq_one_letter_code
_entity_poly.pdbx_strand_id
1 'polypeptide(L)' 'MSWAQIRQASRHGLGYEKIARNAIRAAIPAHITEDVDLIAFRFCGRAPMVGYKLGGTFYIVWLDRVYTLYPH' A
#
# COMPACT_ATOMS: atom_id res chain seq x y z
N MET A 1 -9.14 15.32 -2.91
CA MET A 1 -9.68 14.21 -2.11
C MET A 1 -8.87 14.10 -0.82
N SER A 2 -9.49 14.09 0.36
CA SER A 2 -8.80 13.97 1.64
C SER A 2 -8.48 12.51 1.96
N TRP A 3 -7.57 12.27 2.91
CA TRP A 3 -7.29 10.92 3.42
C TRP A 3 -8.51 10.20 4.00
N ALA A 4 -9.43 10.95 4.60
CA ALA A 4 -10.70 10.41 5.08
C ALA A 4 -11.59 9.93 3.92
N GLN A 5 -11.66 10.71 2.84
CA GLN A 5 -12.39 10.33 1.63
C GLN A 5 -11.74 9.13 0.93
N ILE A 6 -10.41 9.09 0.84
CA ILE A 6 -9.66 7.95 0.29
C ILE A 6 -9.97 6.66 1.06
N ARG A 7 -9.97 6.72 2.40
CA ARG A 7 -10.24 5.54 3.24
C ARG A 7 -11.67 5.00 3.08
N GLN A 8 -12.62 5.83 2.67
CA GLN A 8 -14.01 5.42 2.41
C GLN A 8 -14.24 4.95 0.97
N ALA A 9 -13.32 5.25 0.05
CA ALA A 9 -13.44 4.84 -1.35
C ALA A 9 -13.20 3.33 -1.53
N SER A 10 -13.72 2.77 -2.62
CA SER A 10 -13.51 1.35 -2.96
C SER A 10 -12.02 1.05 -3.17
N ARG A 11 -11.53 -0.06 -2.56
CA ARG A 11 -10.14 -0.54 -2.70
C ARG A 11 -9.71 -0.86 -4.13
N HIS A 12 -10.68 -1.14 -5.01
CA HIS A 12 -10.46 -1.39 -6.43
C HIS A 12 -10.59 -0.12 -7.29
N GLY A 13 -10.95 1.00 -6.68
CA GLY A 13 -11.03 2.33 -7.28
C GLY A 13 -9.99 3.27 -6.68
N LEU A 14 -10.44 4.35 -6.04
CA LEU A 14 -9.57 5.38 -5.46
C LEU A 14 -9.13 5.10 -4.01
N GLY A 15 -9.62 4.01 -3.41
CA GLY A 15 -9.26 3.58 -2.07
C GLY A 15 -7.99 2.73 -2.04
N TYR A 16 -7.68 2.19 -0.87
CA TYR A 16 -6.55 1.28 -0.65
C TYR A 16 -6.99 0.08 0.20
N GLU A 17 -6.15 -0.94 0.22
CA GLU A 17 -6.24 -2.05 1.17
C GLU A 17 -5.03 -2.05 2.10
N LYS A 18 -5.23 -2.51 3.34
CA LYS A 18 -4.12 -2.75 4.27
C LYS A 18 -3.50 -4.12 3.98
N ILE A 19 -2.18 -4.18 3.97
CA ILE A 19 -1.43 -5.41 3.73
C ILE A 19 -0.80 -5.85 5.04
N ALA A 20 -1.02 -7.12 5.40
CA ALA A 20 -0.35 -7.71 6.55
C ALA A 20 1.16 -7.78 6.28
N ARG A 21 1.98 -7.34 7.24
CA ARG A 21 3.44 -7.29 7.09
C ARG A 21 4.05 -8.64 6.74
N ASN A 22 3.55 -9.70 7.40
CA ASN A 22 3.97 -11.07 7.15
C ASN A 22 3.56 -11.63 5.78
N ALA A 23 2.71 -10.93 5.03
CA ALA A 23 2.34 -11.31 3.66
C ALA A 23 3.31 -10.75 2.62
N ILE A 24 4.15 -9.76 2.98
CA ILE A 24 5.15 -9.19 2.08
C ILE A 24 6.30 -10.19 1.91
N ARG A 25 6.53 -10.61 0.67
CA ARG A 25 7.61 -11.56 0.31
C ARG A 25 8.97 -10.89 0.17
N ALA A 26 9.01 -9.56 0.02
CA ALA A 26 10.24 -8.78 -0.11
C ALA A 26 10.75 -8.29 1.26
N ALA A 27 12.02 -7.90 1.34
CA ALA A 27 12.57 -7.29 2.55
C ALA A 27 11.87 -5.94 2.82
N ILE A 28 11.35 -5.77 4.03
CA ILE A 28 10.78 -4.50 4.51
C ILE A 28 11.95 -3.62 5.00
N PRO A 29 12.11 -2.38 4.47
CA PRO A 29 13.13 -1.47 4.95
C PRO A 29 13.06 -1.23 6.46
N ALA A 30 14.20 -1.27 7.14
CA ALA A 30 14.28 -1.24 8.62
C ALA A 30 13.67 0.01 9.27
N HIS A 31 13.54 1.12 8.52
CA HIS A 31 12.89 2.34 9.01
C HIS A 31 11.36 2.24 9.10
N ILE A 32 10.76 1.19 8.52
CA ILE A 32 9.31 0.97 8.56
C ILE A 32 8.99 0.05 9.73
N THR A 33 8.83 0.64 10.91
CA THR A 33 8.57 -0.03 12.19
C THR A 33 7.20 -0.68 12.26
N GLU A 34 7.02 -1.70 13.12
CA GLU A 34 5.82 -2.56 13.19
C GLU A 34 4.49 -1.83 13.40
N ASP A 35 4.51 -0.64 13.99
CA ASP A 35 3.33 0.23 14.21
C ASP A 35 2.81 0.92 12.94
N VAL A 36 3.56 0.87 11.85
CA VAL A 36 3.19 1.50 10.59
C VAL A 36 2.34 0.54 9.73
N ASP A 37 1.16 0.96 9.33
CA ASP A 37 0.35 0.21 8.35
C ASP A 37 0.98 0.28 6.95
N LEU A 38 1.13 -0.88 6.30
CA LEU A 38 1.40 -0.98 4.87
C LEU A 38 0.06 -0.95 4.11
N ILE A 39 -0.02 -0.11 3.08
CA ILE A 39 -1.23 0.06 2.27
C ILE A 39 -0.91 -0.04 0.77
N ALA A 40 -1.86 -0.59 0.01
CA ALA A 40 -1.74 -0.77 -1.43
C ALA A 40 -2.77 0.09 -2.19
N PHE A 41 -2.28 0.94 -3.10
CA PHE A 41 -3.11 1.67 -4.06
C PHE A 41 -3.02 1.06 -5.45
N ARG A 42 -4.12 1.09 -6.19
CA ARG A 42 -4.17 0.71 -7.60
C ARG A 42 -3.66 1.86 -8.46
N PHE A 43 -2.77 1.58 -9.41
CA PHE A 43 -2.20 2.63 -10.28
C PHE A 43 -2.15 2.21 -11.75
N CYS A 44 -1.15 1.46 -12.19
CA CYS A 44 -0.90 1.12 -13.59
C CYS A 44 -1.66 -0.15 -13.96
N GLY A 45 -2.77 -0.02 -14.69
CA GLY A 45 -3.57 -1.18 -15.09
C GLY A 45 -4.08 -2.00 -13.89
N ARG A 46 -4.38 -1.34 -12.77
CA ARG A 46 -4.73 -1.95 -11.46
C ARG A 46 -3.61 -2.71 -10.74
N ALA A 47 -2.38 -2.67 -11.26
CA ALA A 47 -1.23 -3.09 -10.48
C ALA A 47 -1.16 -2.29 -9.16
N PRO A 48 -0.80 -2.92 -8.03
CA PRO A 48 -0.63 -2.22 -6.78
C PRO A 48 0.72 -1.49 -6.68
N MET A 49 0.70 -0.31 -6.09
CA MET A 49 1.85 0.30 -5.43
C MET A 49 1.67 0.16 -3.93
N VAL A 50 2.69 -0.33 -3.23
CA VAL A 50 2.64 -0.58 -1.79
C VAL A 50 3.59 0.37 -1.07
N GLY A 51 3.12 0.93 0.03
CA GLY A 51 3.86 1.90 0.82
C GLY A 51 3.21 2.17 2.15
N TYR A 52 3.59 3.27 2.79
CA TYR A 52 3.01 3.69 4.06
C TYR A 52 2.69 5.19 4.06
N LYS A 53 1.76 5.58 4.93
CA LYS A 53 1.37 6.98 5.11
C LYS A 53 2.05 7.54 6.34
N LEU A 54 2.69 8.71 6.20
CA LEU A 54 3.18 9.50 7.32
C LEU A 54 2.71 10.94 7.14
N GLY A 55 1.90 11.43 8.08
CA GLY A 55 1.24 12.73 7.97
C GLY A 55 0.34 12.81 6.73
N GLY A 56 0.61 13.76 5.84
CA GLY A 56 -0.09 13.94 4.57
C GLY A 56 0.52 13.17 3.39
N THR A 57 1.70 12.59 3.56
CA THR A 57 2.50 12.01 2.48
C THR A 57 2.36 10.49 2.42
N PHE A 58 2.24 9.96 1.21
CA PHE A 58 2.33 8.53 0.93
C PHE A 58 3.73 8.20 0.40
N TYR A 59 4.48 7.40 1.15
CA TYR A 59 5.82 6.95 0.78
C TYR A 59 5.71 5.60 0.10
N ILE A 60 6.02 5.57 -1.20
CA ILE A 60 5.98 4.34 -2.01
C ILE A 60 7.27 3.57 -1.75
N VAL A 61 7.14 2.27 -1.50
CA VAL A 61 8.26 1.36 -1.23
C VAL A 61 8.39 0.33 -2.36
N TRP A 62 7.26 -0.17 -2.87
CA TRP A 62 7.24 -1.17 -3.94
C TRP A 62 6.23 -0.84 -5.03
N LEU A 63 6.56 -1.24 -6.26
CA LEU A 63 5.65 -1.25 -7.41
C LEU A 63 5.45 -2.71 -7.85
N ASP A 64 4.34 -3.33 -7.45
CA ASP A 64 4.09 -4.75 -7.69
C ASP A 64 3.39 -5.00 -9.04
N ARG A 65 4.06 -4.63 -10.13
CA ARG A 65 3.46 -4.69 -11.48
C ARG A 65 3.12 -6.09 -11.99
N VAL A 66 3.67 -7.12 -11.35
CA VAL A 66 3.52 -8.53 -11.76
C VAL A 66 2.85 -9.39 -10.69
N TYR A 67 2.25 -8.77 -9.66
CA TYR A 67 1.42 -9.44 -8.66
C TYR A 67 2.17 -10.52 -7.85
N THR A 68 3.40 -10.23 -7.44
CA THR A 68 4.29 -11.17 -6.72
C THR A 68 4.64 -10.74 -5.31
N LEU A 69 4.44 -9.47 -4.95
CA LEU A 69 4.90 -8.91 -3.67
C LEU A 69 4.17 -9.52 -2.45
N TYR A 70 2.88 -9.82 -2.60
CA TYR A 70 2.02 -10.43 -1.58
C TYR A 70 0.94 -11.30 -2.24
N PRO A 71 0.16 -12.11 -1.48
CA PRO A 71 -0.99 -12.85 -2.03
C PRO A 71 -2.12 -11.89 -2.48
N HIS A 72 -2.53 -11.97 -3.75
CA HIS A 72 -3.58 -11.13 -4.36
C HIS A 72 -4.97 -11.76 -4.30
#